data_AF-A0A3P7PNA7-F1
#
_entry.id   AF-A0A3P7PNA7-F1
#
_cell.length_a   1.000
_cell.length_b   1.000
_cell.length_c   1.000
_cell.angle_alpha   90.00
_cell.angle_beta   90.00
_cell.angle_gamma   90.00
#
_symmetry.space_group_name_H-M   'P 1'
#
loop_
_entity.id
_entity.type
_entity.pdbx_description
1 polymer ?
#
loop_
_entity_poly.entity_id
_entity_poly.type
_entity_poly.pdbx_seq_one_letter_code
_entity_poly.pdbx_strand_id
1 'polypeptide(L)'
;MINSGYQFSSNDALRNVTRKEFGAMFEFIVQQLDPNYKLNGKLEEIPKFFHDFGYPVVIKLSTMQTIGAAHTMPHLYGALSWLIDAIEENLEMLKREMEDQKLDLEKLQNLNDHLNENCQQLQMKKV
;
A
#
# COMPACT_ATOMS: atom_id res chain seq x y z
N MET A 1 -7.19 -11.46 6.83
CA MET A 1 -6.79 -10.72 8.05
C MET A 1 -5.29 -10.89 8.23
N ILE A 2 -4.52 -9.90 7.79
CA ILE A 2 -3.06 -9.96 7.69
C ILE A 2 -2.46 -9.94 9.10
N ASN A 3 -1.63 -10.95 9.38
CA ASN A 3 -0.81 -11.12 10.59
C ASN A 3 0.33 -10.09 10.59
N SER A 4 0.01 -8.80 10.68
CA SER A 4 0.99 -7.73 10.56
C SER A 4 1.37 -7.13 11.91
N GLY A 5 1.87 -7.95 12.86
CA GLY A 5 2.59 -7.49 14.06
C GLY A 5 1.91 -6.50 15.03
N TYR A 6 0.71 -6.00 14.72
CA TYR A 6 0.03 -4.97 15.48
C TYR A 6 -0.91 -5.62 16.49
N GLN A 7 -0.50 -5.64 17.76
CA GLN A 7 -1.29 -6.24 18.84
C GLN A 7 -2.30 -5.22 19.40
N PHE A 8 -3.55 -5.27 18.93
CA PHE A 8 -4.68 -4.68 19.66
C PHE A 8 -5.25 -5.70 20.65
N SER A 9 -5.25 -5.36 21.94
CA SER A 9 -5.88 -6.17 22.99
C SER A 9 -7.33 -5.72 23.17
N SER A 10 -8.30 -6.55 22.74
CA SER A 10 -9.77 -6.43 22.95
C SER A 10 -10.55 -5.33 22.20
N ASN A 11 -11.82 -5.59 21.87
CA ASN A 11 -12.73 -4.66 21.18
C ASN A 11 -12.92 -3.31 21.91
N ASP A 12 -12.65 -3.25 23.22
CA ASP A 12 -12.71 -2.01 23.99
C ASP A 12 -11.55 -1.06 23.67
N ALA A 13 -10.42 -1.56 23.15
CA ALA A 13 -9.31 -0.71 22.72
C ALA A 13 -9.69 0.19 21.54
N LEU A 14 -10.61 -0.24 20.68
CA LEU A 14 -11.12 0.59 19.59
C LEU A 14 -12.08 1.70 20.06
N ARG A 15 -12.63 1.60 21.28
CA ARG A 15 -13.55 2.60 21.82
C ARG A 15 -12.82 3.80 22.43
N ASN A 16 -11.59 3.60 22.93
CA ASN A 16 -10.82 4.61 23.65
C ASN A 16 -9.46 4.88 23.00
N VAL A 17 -9.41 4.97 21.68
CA VAL A 17 -8.18 5.26 20.95
C VAL A 17 -7.64 6.64 21.32
N THR A 18 -6.40 6.66 21.80
CA THR A 18 -5.64 7.86 22.09
C THR A 18 -5.06 8.45 20.80
N ARG A 19 -4.69 9.74 20.85
CA ARG A 19 -3.95 10.43 19.78
C ARG A 19 -2.69 9.67 19.36
N LYS A 20 -1.97 9.07 20.31
CA LYS A 20 -0.75 8.29 20.07
C LYS A 20 -1.05 6.99 19.33
N GLU A 21 -2.07 6.25 19.75
CA GLU A 21 -2.47 5.00 19.09
C GLU A 21 -2.98 5.25 17.67
N PHE A 22 -3.76 6.32 17.47
CA PHE A 22 -4.19 6.71 16.13
C PHE A 22 -3.01 7.05 15.21
N GLY A 23 -2.06 7.86 15.70
CA GLY A 23 -0.84 8.16 14.96
C GLY A 23 -0.02 6.91 14.61
N ALA A 24 0.08 5.96 15.55
CA ALA A 24 0.77 4.69 15.33
C ALA A 24 0.06 3.79 14.30
N MET A 25 -1.28 3.74 14.30
CA MET A 25 -2.05 3.04 13.27
C MET A 25 -1.81 3.66 11.89
N PHE A 26 -1.90 4.98 11.79
CA PHE A 26 -1.68 5.70 10.55
C PHE A 26 -0.25 5.49 10.03
N GLU A 27 0.78 5.69 10.87
CA GLU A 27 2.18 5.46 10.50
C GLU A 27 2.39 4.03 10.00
N PHE A 28 1.82 3.04 10.70
CA PHE A 28 1.93 1.63 10.32
C PHE A 28 1.35 1.35 8.92
N ILE A 29 0.20 1.96 8.59
CA ILE A 29 -0.43 1.82 7.28
C ILE A 29 0.42 2.50 6.20
N VAL A 30 0.90 3.73 6.43
CA VAL A 30 1.74 4.45 5.45
C VAL A 30 3.09 3.75 5.25
N GLN A 31 3.62 3.06 6.26
CA GLN A 31 4.82 2.25 6.15
C GLN A 31 4.69 1.05 5.20
N GLN A 32 3.46 0.68 4.78
CA GLN A 32 3.26 -0.30 3.70
C GLN A 32 3.60 0.28 2.32
N LEU A 33 3.62 1.61 2.17
CA LEU A 33 4.03 2.31 0.95
C LEU A 33 5.50 2.75 1.02
N ASP A 34 5.90 3.34 2.13
CA ASP A 34 7.29 3.77 2.39
C ASP A 34 7.74 3.26 3.77
N PRO A 35 8.55 2.20 3.83
CA PRO A 35 9.06 1.65 5.08
C PRO A 35 9.82 2.67 5.97
N ASN A 36 10.32 3.76 5.38
CA ASN A 36 11.05 4.81 6.11
C ASN A 36 10.14 5.93 6.63
N TYR A 37 8.84 5.89 6.33
CA TYR A 37 7.90 6.90 6.77
C TYR A 37 7.85 6.98 8.31
N LYS A 38 7.93 8.20 8.84
CA LYS A 38 7.81 8.50 10.27
C LYS A 38 6.88 9.68 10.51
N LEU A 39 5.81 9.43 11.24
CA LEU A 39 4.92 10.45 11.74
C LEU A 39 5.56 11.02 12.99
N ASN A 40 6.30 12.13 12.86
CA ASN A 40 7.10 12.76 13.92
C ASN A 40 6.26 13.41 15.04
N GLY A 41 5.22 12.73 15.53
CA GLY A 41 4.26 13.22 16.52
C GLY A 41 3.27 14.26 15.99
N LYS A 42 3.42 14.69 14.75
CA LYS A 42 2.63 15.77 14.13
C LYS A 42 1.38 15.23 13.46
N LEU A 43 0.36 14.94 14.27
CA LEU A 43 -0.95 14.49 13.77
C LEU A 43 -1.58 15.49 12.79
N GLU A 44 -1.20 16.75 12.89
CA GLU A 44 -1.61 17.85 12.02
C GLU A 44 -1.21 17.65 10.54
N GLU A 45 -0.27 16.76 10.25
CA GLU A 45 0.15 16.41 8.88
C GLU A 45 -0.80 15.40 8.22
N ILE A 46 -1.54 14.60 9.01
CA ILE A 46 -2.43 13.54 8.52
C ILE A 46 -3.52 14.07 7.58
N PRO A 47 -4.26 15.15 7.89
CA PRO A 47 -5.27 15.68 6.96
C PRO A 47 -4.71 16.08 5.61
N LYS A 48 -3.50 16.67 5.59
CA LYS A 48 -2.82 17.04 4.35
C LYS A 48 -2.41 15.79 3.56
N PHE A 49 -1.90 14.77 4.23
CA PHE A 49 -1.59 13.49 3.60
C PHE A 49 -2.82 12.92 2.88
N PHE A 50 -3.97 12.82 3.56
CA PHE A 50 -5.20 12.29 2.95
C PHE A 50 -5.66 13.14 1.76
N HIS A 51 -5.60 14.47 1.86
CA HIS A 51 -5.91 15.36 0.74
C HIS A 51 -5.01 15.10 -0.47
N ASP A 52 -3.69 15.05 -0.25
CA ASP A 52 -2.71 14.88 -1.33
C ASP A 52 -2.75 13.46 -1.92
N PHE A 53 -3.13 12.45 -1.13
CA PHE A 53 -3.32 11.06 -1.57
C PHE A 53 -4.64 10.86 -2.35
N GLY A 54 -5.52 11.86 -2.39
CA GLY A 54 -6.76 11.81 -3.16
C GLY A 54 -7.98 11.27 -2.39
N TYR A 55 -7.97 11.33 -1.07
CA TYR A 55 -9.12 10.94 -0.26
C TYR A 55 -10.34 11.81 -0.59
N PRO A 56 -11.51 11.22 -0.91
CA PRO A 56 -12.65 11.98 -1.45
C PRO A 56 -13.36 12.88 -0.42
N VAL A 57 -13.05 12.75 0.87
CA VAL A 57 -13.73 13.51 1.94
C VAL A 57 -12.74 14.39 2.69
N VAL A 58 -13.07 15.67 2.85
CA VAL A 58 -12.19 16.61 3.55
C VAL A 58 -12.09 16.27 5.05
N ILE A 59 -10.88 15.96 5.51
CA ILE A 59 -10.55 15.86 6.94
C ILE A 59 -10.10 17.23 7.42
N LYS A 60 -10.83 17.84 8.36
CA LYS A 60 -10.43 19.13 8.93
C LYS A 60 -9.32 18.95 9.95
N LEU A 61 -8.44 19.94 10.11
CA LEU A 61 -7.37 19.92 11.11
C LEU A 61 -7.89 19.72 12.55
N SER A 62 -9.03 20.32 12.88
CA SER A 62 -9.70 20.16 14.19
C SER A 62 -10.09 18.72 14.51
N THR A 63 -10.26 17.86 13.49
CA THR A 63 -10.53 16.43 13.67
C THR A 63 -9.41 15.76 14.47
N MET A 64 -8.15 16.16 14.26
CA MET A 64 -6.99 15.61 14.97
C MET A 64 -6.97 15.96 16.46
N GLN A 65 -7.72 16.98 16.89
CA GLN A 65 -7.88 17.37 18.29
C GLN A 65 -8.99 16.58 19.00
N THR A 66 -9.88 15.92 18.24
CA THR A 66 -11.04 15.19 18.77
C THR A 66 -10.93 13.68 18.54
N ILE A 67 -9.73 13.18 18.27
CA ILE A 67 -9.44 11.74 18.24
C ILE A 67 -9.88 11.12 19.58
N GLY A 68 -10.58 9.99 19.51
CA GLY A 68 -11.20 9.32 20.65
C GLY A 68 -12.64 9.74 20.92
N ALA A 69 -13.13 10.83 20.34
CA ALA A 69 -14.53 11.22 20.47
C ALA A 69 -15.45 10.28 19.66
N ALA A 70 -16.58 9.90 20.26
CA ALA A 70 -17.52 8.93 19.68
C ALA A 70 -18.02 9.30 18.27
N HIS A 71 -18.14 10.59 17.98
CA HIS A 71 -18.62 11.10 16.68
C HIS A 71 -17.49 11.29 15.66
N THR A 72 -16.24 11.35 16.11
CA THR A 72 -15.05 11.57 15.27
C THR A 72 -14.48 10.24 14.78
N MET A 73 -14.43 9.23 15.64
CA MET A 73 -13.77 7.96 15.33
C MET A 73 -14.34 7.23 14.11
N PRO A 74 -15.67 7.16 13.88
CA PRO A 74 -16.20 6.51 12.67
C PRO A 74 -15.65 7.13 11.36
N HIS A 75 -15.50 8.46 11.33
CA HIS A 75 -14.94 9.16 10.18
C HIS A 75 -13.45 8.85 9.98
N LEU A 76 -12.68 8.82 11.07
CA LEU A 76 -11.24 8.51 11.02
C LEU A 76 -10.97 7.05 10.64
N TYR A 77 -11.75 6.11 11.17
CA TYR A 77 -11.64 4.70 10.78
C TYR A 77 -12.04 4.49 9.32
N GLY A 78 -13.08 5.19 8.84
CA GLY A 78 -13.42 5.18 7.42
C GLY A 78 -12.26 5.66 6.54
N ALA A 79 -11.56 6.72 6.95
CA ALA A 79 -10.38 7.21 6.23
C ALA A 79 -9.22 6.21 6.25
N LEU A 80 -8.92 5.58 7.39
CA LEU A 80 -7.89 4.52 7.47
C LEU A 80 -8.27 3.30 6.64
N SER A 81 -9.53 2.88 6.65
CA SER A 81 -10.04 1.78 5.81
C SER A 81 -9.84 2.09 4.34
N TRP A 82 -10.26 3.29 3.90
CA TRP A 82 -10.07 3.72 2.52
C TRP A 82 -8.59 3.74 2.11
N LEU A 83 -7.69 4.16 3.00
CA LEU A 83 -6.25 4.16 2.72
C LEU A 83 -5.72 2.74 2.54
N ILE A 84 -6.18 1.78 3.36
CA ILE A 84 -5.81 0.37 3.21
C ILE A 84 -6.29 -0.14 1.84
N ASP A 85 -7.56 0.09 1.50
CA ASP A 85 -8.14 -0.35 0.22
C ASP A 85 -7.35 0.25 -0.96
N ALA A 86 -7.04 1.56 -0.93
CA ALA A 86 -6.28 2.22 -1.97
C ALA A 86 -4.84 1.70 -2.10
N ILE A 87 -4.20 1.30 -0.98
CA ILE A 87 -2.88 0.66 -1.00
C ILE A 87 -2.97 -0.73 -1.60
N GLU A 88 -3.95 -1.54 -1.20
CA GLU A 88 -4.17 -2.89 -1.72
C GLU A 88 -4.45 -2.87 -3.23
N GLU A 89 -5.33 -1.98 -3.70
CA GLU A 89 -5.63 -1.79 -5.12
C GLU A 89 -4.38 -1.42 -5.94
N ASN A 90 -3.57 -0.48 -5.45
CA ASN A 90 -2.32 -0.08 -6.10
C ASN A 90 -1.30 -1.23 -6.15
N LEU A 91 -1.17 -2.00 -5.06
CA LEU A 91 -0.28 -3.17 -5.01
C LEU A 91 -0.74 -4.27 -5.98
N GLU A 92 -2.04 -4.51 -6.10
CA GLU A 92 -2.59 -5.47 -7.06
C GLU A 92 -2.40 -5.02 -8.52
N MET A 93 -2.47 -3.72 -8.78
CA MET A 93 -2.17 -3.16 -10.10
C MET A 93 -0.70 -3.40 -10.47
N LEU A 94 0.24 -3.04 -9.59
CA LEU A 94 1.68 -3.25 -9.80
C LEU A 94 2.03 -4.72 -9.98
N LYS A 95 1.40 -5.63 -9.21
CA LYS A 95 1.60 -7.08 -9.38
C LYS A 95 1.21 -7.55 -10.78
N ARG A 96 0.06 -7.10 -11.29
CA ARG A 96 -0.39 -7.44 -12.66
C ARG A 96 0.56 -6.90 -13.72
N GLU A 97 1.01 -5.65 -13.59
CA GLU A 97 2.00 -5.08 -14.51
C GLU A 97 3.32 -5.87 -14.51
N MET A 98 3.78 -6.31 -13.34
CA MET A 98 4.97 -7.17 -13.23
C MET A 98 4.76 -8.56 -13.85
N GLU A 99 3.56 -9.15 -13.74
CA GLU A 99 3.22 -10.43 -14.36
C GLU A 99 3.19 -10.33 -15.89
N ASP A 100 2.63 -9.26 -16.44
CA ASP A 100 2.62 -8.99 -17.88
C ASP A 100 4.05 -8.81 -18.43
N GLN A 101 4.89 -8.04 -17.72
CA GLN A 101 6.30 -7.88 -18.07
C GLN A 101 7.07 -9.20 -18.02
N LYS A 102 6.80 -10.05 -17.02
CA LYS A 102 7.41 -11.37 -16.90
C LYS A 102 7.03 -12.25 -18.09
N LEU A 103 5.76 -12.25 -18.49
CA LEU A 103 5.29 -13.01 -19.66
C LEU A 103 5.98 -12.56 -20.95
N ASP A 104 6.16 -11.25 -21.15
CA ASP A 104 6.86 -10.74 -22.33
C ASP A 104 8.35 -11.09 -22.33
N LEU A 105 9.00 -11.09 -21.16
CA LEU A 105 10.38 -11.56 -21.03
C LEU A 105 10.51 -13.06 -21.40
N GLU A 106 9.57 -13.90 -20.94
CA GLU A 106 9.54 -15.33 -21.29
C GLU A 106 9.35 -15.55 -22.80
N LYS A 107 8.50 -14.75 -23.47
CA LYS A 107 8.34 -14.80 -24.94
C LYS A 107 9.65 -14.44 -25.65
N LEU A 108 10.36 -13.40 -25.19
CA LEU A 108 11.64 -12.98 -25.76
C LEU A 108 12.72 -14.05 -25.59
N GLN A 109 12.77 -14.71 -24.43
CA GLN A 109 13.68 -15.82 -24.16
C GLN A 109 13.41 -17.00 -25.11
N ASN A 110 12.15 -17.43 -25.24
CA ASN A 110 11.77 -18.50 -26.16
C ASN A 110 12.12 -18.18 -27.63
N LEU A 111 11.92 -16.92 -28.06
CA LEU A 111 12.30 -16.48 -29.41
C LEU A 111 13.82 -16.51 -29.62
N ASN A 112 14.57 -16.05 -28.62
CA ASN A 112 16.03 -16.08 -28.65
C ASN A 112 16.57 -17.51 -28.71
N ASP A 113 15.99 -18.43 -27.94
CA ASP A 113 16.37 -19.84 -27.95
C ASP A 113 16.10 -20.49 -29.30
N HIS A 114 14.91 -20.25 -29.88
CA HIS A 114 14.57 -20.72 -31.22
C HIS A 114 15.50 -20.14 -32.32
N LEU A 115 15.88 -18.86 -32.21
CA LEU A 115 16.84 -18.25 -33.12
C LEU A 115 18.21 -18.91 -33.01
N ASN A 116 18.69 -19.17 -31.78
CA ASN A 116 19.96 -19.83 -31.53
C ASN A 116 19.98 -21.26 -32.09
N GLU A 117 18.90 -22.03 -31.90
CA GLU A 117 18.73 -23.37 -32.48
C GLU A 117 18.79 -23.32 -34.02
N ASN A 118 18.06 -22.40 -34.65
CA ASN A 118 18.06 -22.23 -36.10
C ASN A 118 19.45 -21.83 -36.64
N CYS A 119 20.15 -20.93 -35.94
CA CYS A 119 21.51 -20.54 -36.29
C CYS A 119 22.47 -21.74 -36.24
N GLN A 120 22.40 -22.58 -35.20
CA GLN A 120 23.21 -23.80 -35.08
C GLN A 120 22.92 -24.80 -36.21
N GLN A 121 21.64 -25.01 -36.56
CA GLN A 121 21.27 -25.89 -37.67
C GLN A 121 21.81 -25.41 -39.03
N LEU A 122 21.78 -24.08 -39.27
CA LEU A 122 22.33 -23.49 -40.50
C LEU A 122 23.86 -23.62 -40.56
N GLN A 123 24.56 -23.56 -39.42
CA GLN A 123 26.00 -23.78 -39.36
C GLN A 123 26.36 -25.25 -39.66
N MET A 124 25.58 -26.22 -39.17
CA MET A 124 25.82 -27.64 -39.44
C MET A 124 25.56 -28.05 -40.91
N LYS A 125 24.60 -27.41 -41.59
CA LYS A 125 24.31 -27.70 -43.02
C LYS A 125 25.37 -27.17 -44.01
N LYS A 126 26.33 -26.37 -43.55
CA LYS A 126 27.41 -25.81 -44.40
C LYS A 126 28.67 -26.67 -44.45
N VAL A 127 28.68 -27.85 -43.81
CA VAL A 127 29.76 -28.86 -43.83
C VAL A 127 29.34 -30.01 -44.73
#